data_AF-A0A534RNV7-F1
#
_entry.id   AF-A0A534RNV7-F1
#
_cell.length_a   1.000
_cell.length_b   1.000
_cell.length_c   1.000
_cell.angle_alpha   90.00
_cell.angle_beta   90.00
_cell.angle_gamma   90.00
#
_symmetry.space_group_name_H-M   'P 1'
#
loop_
_entity.id
_entity.type
_entity.pdbx_description
1 polymer ?
#
loop_
_entity_poly.entity_id
_entity_poly.type
_entity_poly.pdbx_seq_one_letter_code
_entity_poly.pdbx_strand_id
1 'polypeptide(L)'
;MQPILEQFLEKWVWPTAPGARGAAFRLRLTEEKCLKGWEVALHSSLSEIKKGLASGSEDWKRRVALGGYAGEGVQMSIKQMSAQLLSVDLNEQEHYIDLQRMRARQVWDECKHSKLHVEVLMAKGWIKNERELSQNPLAHTQPLPAYFGLSMMFPHIHPLARAAQHYFVEAIACLGISAYLSLVDDPLVRHEHLSQRDEELMHFMEGKYKIDTYCTTPQNQKPVEDTLDFLLHRLRVSL
;
A
#
# COMPACT_ATOMS: atom_id res chain seq x y z
N MET A 1 10.08 19.90 1.59
CA MET A 1 9.08 18.90 1.17
C MET A 1 9.17 18.72 -0.35
N GLN A 2 9.15 17.48 -0.85
CA GLN A 2 9.14 17.20 -2.29
C GLN A 2 7.80 17.65 -2.93
N PRO A 3 7.79 18.23 -4.15
CA PRO A 3 6.55 18.69 -4.79
C PRO A 3 5.47 17.61 -4.94
N ILE A 4 5.88 16.36 -5.19
CA ILE A 4 4.95 15.21 -5.25
C ILE A 4 4.22 15.01 -3.92
N LEU A 5 4.95 15.11 -2.80
CA LEU A 5 4.37 14.96 -1.47
C LEU A 5 3.46 16.15 -1.15
N GLU A 6 3.89 17.37 -1.45
CA GLU A 6 3.09 18.58 -1.24
C GLU A 6 1.73 18.50 -1.97
N GLN A 7 1.74 18.15 -3.25
CA GLN A 7 0.50 17.98 -4.03
C GLN A 7 -0.38 16.86 -3.49
N PHE A 8 0.21 15.74 -3.05
CA PHE A 8 -0.54 14.64 -2.44
C PHE A 8 -1.24 15.10 -1.16
N LEU A 9 -0.53 15.87 -0.32
CA LEU A 9 -1.05 16.37 0.94
C LEU A 9 -2.22 17.34 0.74
N GLU A 10 -2.03 18.33 -0.13
CA GLU A 10 -3.04 19.35 -0.44
C GLU A 10 -4.30 18.74 -1.03
N LYS A 11 -4.16 17.75 -1.91
CA LYS A 11 -5.29 17.20 -2.65
C LYS A 11 -6.03 16.11 -1.88
N TRP A 12 -5.29 15.27 -1.14
CA TRP A 12 -5.85 14.01 -0.62
C TRP A 12 -5.74 13.86 0.89
N VAL A 13 -4.86 14.59 1.58
CA VAL A 13 -4.62 14.38 3.01
C VAL A 13 -5.32 15.44 3.84
N TRP A 14 -5.11 16.73 3.55
CA TRP A 14 -5.69 17.84 4.32
C TRP A 14 -7.20 18.01 4.14
N PRO A 15 -7.76 17.89 2.92
CA PRO A 15 -9.20 18.04 2.74
C PRO A 15 -9.95 17.02 3.59
N THR A 16 -10.90 17.45 4.41
CA THR A 16 -11.60 16.56 5.35
C THR A 16 -13.09 16.56 5.02
N ALA A 17 -13.71 15.38 4.99
CA ALA A 17 -15.13 15.27 4.70
C ALA A 17 -15.98 15.91 5.82
N PRO A 18 -17.11 16.56 5.50
CA PRO A 18 -18.05 17.04 6.51
C PRO A 18 -18.49 15.90 7.44
N GLY A 19 -18.46 16.13 8.76
CA GLY A 19 -18.86 15.14 9.75
C GLY A 19 -17.80 14.09 10.11
N ALA A 20 -16.56 14.21 9.61
CA ALA A 20 -15.43 13.36 9.97
C ALA A 20 -14.98 13.58 11.42
N ARG A 21 -15.65 12.93 12.37
CA ARG A 21 -15.42 13.11 13.82
C ARG A 21 -14.04 12.63 14.28
N GLY A 22 -13.42 11.69 13.56
CA GLY A 22 -12.06 11.19 13.81
C GLY A 22 -10.95 12.02 13.15
N ALA A 23 -11.29 13.06 12.37
CA ALA A 23 -10.30 13.80 11.58
C ALA A 23 -9.22 14.49 12.42
N ALA A 24 -9.56 15.00 13.60
CA ALA A 24 -8.57 15.61 14.49
C ALA A 24 -7.48 14.60 14.89
N PHE A 25 -7.87 13.37 15.19
CA PHE A 25 -6.93 12.28 15.48
C PHE A 25 -6.09 11.92 14.25
N ARG A 26 -6.71 11.77 13.07
CA ARG A 26 -5.99 11.48 11.83
C ARG A 26 -4.96 12.56 11.49
N LEU A 27 -5.33 13.84 11.59
CA LEU A 27 -4.45 14.96 11.27
C LEU A 27 -3.26 15.01 12.23
N ARG A 28 -3.51 14.81 13.53
CA ARG A 28 -2.44 14.66 14.53
C ARG A 28 -1.47 13.53 14.17
N LEU A 29 -1.98 12.32 13.88
CA LEU A 29 -1.13 11.20 13.43
C LEU A 29 -0.34 11.55 12.16
N THR A 30 -0.95 12.30 11.25
CA THR A 30 -0.32 12.66 9.99
C THR A 30 0.91 13.54 10.25
N GLU A 31 0.72 14.60 11.04
CA GLU A 31 1.76 15.57 11.38
C GLU A 31 2.88 14.94 12.22
N GLU A 32 2.51 14.20 13.26
CA GLU A 32 3.48 13.65 14.22
C GLU A 32 4.24 12.44 13.69
N LYS A 33 3.59 11.62 12.84
CA LYS A 33 4.09 10.27 12.52
C LYS A 33 4.20 9.99 11.02
N CYS A 34 3.20 10.37 10.21
CA CYS A 34 3.16 9.95 8.81
C CYS A 34 4.08 10.77 7.89
N LEU A 35 4.13 12.10 8.04
CA LEU A 35 4.86 12.98 7.12
C LEU A 35 6.33 12.58 6.95
N LYS A 36 7.04 12.34 8.05
CA LYS A 36 8.44 11.94 8.03
C LYS A 36 8.64 10.61 7.31
N GLY A 37 7.78 9.63 7.60
CA GLY A 37 7.83 8.32 6.96
C GLY A 37 7.59 8.40 5.44
N TRP A 38 6.62 9.19 5.02
CA TRP A 38 6.32 9.42 3.60
C TRP A 38 7.44 10.16 2.87
N GLU A 39 8.06 11.15 3.51
CA GLU A 39 9.20 11.87 2.92
C GLU A 39 10.41 10.94 2.71
N VAL A 40 10.75 10.12 3.71
CA VAL A 40 11.83 9.13 3.61
C VAL A 40 11.54 8.11 2.50
N ALA A 41 10.33 7.55 2.47
CA ALA A 41 9.94 6.56 1.47
C ALA A 41 9.95 7.13 0.04
N LEU A 42 9.42 8.34 -0.15
CA LEU A 42 9.44 9.02 -1.45
C LEU A 42 10.88 9.34 -1.89
N HIS A 43 11.72 9.85 -0.97
CA HIS A 43 13.11 10.15 -1.29
C HIS A 43 13.88 8.89 -1.71
N SER A 44 13.69 7.79 -0.99
CA SER A 44 14.26 6.48 -1.33
C SER A 44 13.82 6.03 -2.72
N SER A 45 12.51 6.09 -3.00
CA SER A 45 11.94 5.71 -4.29
C SER A 45 12.51 6.55 -5.44
N LEU A 46 12.54 7.87 -5.30
CA LEU A 46 13.12 8.79 -6.29
C LEU A 46 14.61 8.50 -6.52
N SER A 47 15.37 8.24 -5.46
CA SER A 47 16.79 7.88 -5.55
C SER A 47 16.99 6.59 -6.34
N GLU A 48 16.24 5.53 -6.01
CA GLU A 48 16.36 4.24 -6.68
C GLU A 48 15.94 4.31 -8.16
N ILE A 49 14.85 5.02 -8.48
CA ILE A 49 14.42 5.25 -9.87
C ILE A 49 15.53 5.98 -10.65
N LYS A 50 16.09 7.07 -10.09
CA LYS A 50 17.15 7.85 -10.74
C LYS A 50 18.42 7.03 -10.99
N LYS A 51 18.87 6.25 -10.00
CA LYS A 51 20.02 5.35 -10.16
C LYS A 51 19.77 4.32 -11.25
N GLY A 52 18.57 3.76 -11.28
CA GLY A 52 18.16 2.81 -12.30
C GLY A 52 18.20 3.37 -13.71
N LEU A 53 17.56 4.52 -13.91
CA LEU A 53 17.55 5.25 -15.17
C LEU A 53 18.98 5.59 -15.63
N ALA A 54 19.84 6.06 -14.71
CA ALA A 54 21.23 6.38 -15.02
C ALA A 54 22.07 5.15 -15.41
N SER A 55 21.77 3.97 -14.84
CA SER A 55 22.50 2.74 -15.15
C SER A 55 22.16 2.16 -16.52
N GLY A 56 20.96 2.42 -17.05
CA GLY A 56 20.44 1.81 -18.27
C GLY A 56 20.39 0.26 -18.25
N SER A 57 20.61 -0.36 -17.09
CA SER A 57 20.83 -1.81 -16.97
C SER A 57 19.52 -2.58 -17.10
N GLU A 58 19.44 -3.48 -18.09
CA GLU A 58 18.34 -4.44 -18.22
C GLU A 58 18.23 -5.36 -17.00
N ASP A 59 19.35 -5.71 -16.36
CA ASP A 59 19.35 -6.49 -15.12
C ASP A 59 18.76 -5.73 -13.95
N TRP A 60 18.98 -4.41 -13.87
CA TRP A 60 18.32 -3.57 -12.88
C TRP A 60 16.81 -3.52 -13.12
N LYS A 61 16.37 -3.28 -14.37
CA LYS A 61 14.94 -3.25 -14.74
C LYS A 61 14.26 -4.57 -14.41
N ARG A 62 14.89 -5.69 -14.79
CA ARG A 62 14.40 -7.03 -14.51
C ARG A 62 14.32 -7.31 -13.00
N ARG A 63 15.33 -6.90 -12.22
CA ARG A 63 15.34 -7.09 -10.76
C ARG A 63 14.26 -6.26 -10.06
N VAL A 64 14.07 -5.01 -10.47
CA VAL A 64 13.03 -4.14 -9.91
C VAL A 64 11.64 -4.70 -10.23
N ALA A 65 11.42 -5.15 -11.47
CA ALA A 65 10.16 -5.76 -11.86
C ALA A 65 9.92 -7.07 -11.10
N LEU A 66 10.93 -7.94 -10.96
CA LEU A 66 10.79 -9.22 -10.24
C LEU A 66 10.73 -9.09 -8.71
N GLY A 67 11.36 -8.06 -8.13
CA GLY A 67 11.38 -7.81 -6.68
C GLY A 67 10.19 -7.00 -6.17
N GLY A 68 9.33 -6.52 -7.08
CA GLY A 68 8.06 -5.87 -6.76
C GLY A 68 6.89 -6.86 -6.65
N TYR A 69 5.68 -6.31 -6.70
CA TYR A 69 4.38 -7.00 -6.58
C TYR A 69 4.23 -8.29 -7.43
N ALA A 70 4.99 -8.35 -8.52
CA ALA A 70 5.07 -9.42 -9.50
C ALA A 70 5.19 -10.82 -8.93
N GLY A 71 6.15 -11.02 -8.03
CA GLY A 71 6.55 -12.34 -7.57
C GLY A 71 5.56 -12.97 -6.61
N GLU A 72 4.80 -12.13 -5.93
CA GLU A 72 3.94 -12.53 -4.82
C GLU A 72 2.49 -12.67 -5.21
N GLY A 73 2.07 -12.05 -6.30
CA GLY A 73 0.69 -11.88 -6.65
C GLY A 73 -0.18 -13.15 -6.73
N VAL A 74 0.40 -14.28 -7.15
CA VAL A 74 -0.26 -15.60 -7.10
C VAL A 74 -0.50 -16.04 -5.65
N GLN A 75 0.53 -15.92 -4.81
CA GLN A 75 0.45 -16.26 -3.39
C GLN A 75 -0.44 -15.30 -2.61
N MET A 76 -0.45 -14.02 -3.01
CA MET A 76 -1.35 -13.01 -2.47
C MET A 76 -2.81 -13.35 -2.75
N SER A 77 -3.12 -13.71 -4.00
CA SER A 77 -4.46 -14.11 -4.39
C SER A 77 -4.96 -15.26 -3.52
N ILE A 78 -4.12 -16.27 -3.27
CA ILE A 78 -4.46 -17.40 -2.42
C ILE A 78 -4.59 -17.01 -0.95
N LYS A 79 -3.63 -16.26 -0.39
CA LYS A 79 -3.55 -15.96 1.05
C LYS A 79 -4.53 -14.87 1.48
N GLN A 80 -4.72 -13.82 0.68
CA GLN A 80 -5.59 -12.71 1.04
C GLN A 80 -7.06 -13.06 0.90
N MET A 81 -7.47 -13.71 -0.20
CA MET A 81 -8.87 -14.11 -0.39
C MET A 81 -9.33 -15.11 0.69
N SER A 82 -8.44 -16.01 1.12
CA SER A 82 -8.78 -17.04 2.12
C SER A 82 -8.80 -16.53 3.57
N ALA A 83 -7.96 -15.54 3.92
CA ALA A 83 -7.77 -15.16 5.31
C ALA A 83 -8.31 -13.78 5.69
N GLN A 84 -8.55 -12.88 4.72
CA GLN A 84 -8.82 -11.47 5.02
C GLN A 84 -10.28 -11.05 4.82
N LEU A 85 -11.11 -11.86 4.15
CA LEU A 85 -12.52 -11.55 3.92
C LEU A 85 -13.39 -11.72 5.18
N LEU A 86 -12.93 -12.48 6.18
CA LEU A 86 -13.68 -12.81 7.40
C LEU A 86 -13.04 -12.20 8.66
N SER A 87 -12.55 -10.97 8.56
CA SER A 87 -11.72 -10.36 9.59
C SER A 87 -12.49 -9.57 10.66
N VAL A 88 -13.82 -9.74 10.72
CA VAL A 88 -14.72 -9.08 11.67
C VAL A 88 -15.63 -10.15 12.28
N ASP A 89 -15.74 -10.14 13.60
CA ASP A 89 -16.60 -11.07 14.33
C ASP A 89 -18.08 -10.91 13.91
N LEU A 90 -18.81 -12.03 13.85
CA LEU A 90 -20.20 -12.09 13.36
C LEU A 90 -21.11 -11.02 13.99
N ASN A 91 -20.96 -10.77 15.29
CA ASN A 91 -21.78 -9.82 16.04
C ASN A 91 -21.43 -8.35 15.77
N GLU A 92 -20.26 -8.08 15.17
CA GLU A 92 -19.79 -6.72 14.83
C GLU A 92 -19.89 -6.43 13.32
N GLN A 93 -20.31 -7.41 12.51
CA GLN A 93 -20.33 -7.28 11.05
C GLN A 93 -21.22 -6.14 10.56
N GLU A 94 -22.39 -5.94 11.16
CA GLU A 94 -23.29 -4.85 10.80
C GLU A 94 -22.65 -3.49 11.11
N HIS A 95 -21.97 -3.36 12.25
CA HIS A 95 -21.30 -2.13 12.65
C HIS A 95 -20.12 -1.77 11.73
N TYR A 96 -19.38 -2.78 11.26
CA TYR A 96 -18.21 -2.61 10.39
C TYR A 96 -18.45 -3.06 8.94
N ILE A 97 -19.69 -2.96 8.44
CA ILE A 97 -20.02 -3.43 7.09
C ILE A 97 -19.20 -2.73 5.99
N ASP A 98 -18.92 -1.43 6.17
CA ASP A 98 -18.11 -0.66 5.22
C ASP A 98 -16.67 -1.19 5.18
N LEU A 99 -16.07 -1.53 6.33
CA LEU A 99 -14.73 -2.11 6.38
C LEU A 99 -14.65 -3.42 5.60
N GLN A 100 -15.68 -4.26 5.70
CA GLN A 100 -15.75 -5.55 4.99
C GLN A 100 -15.90 -5.36 3.48
N ARG A 101 -16.76 -4.43 3.03
CA ARG A 101 -16.94 -4.10 1.61
C ARG A 101 -15.65 -3.56 0.99
N MET A 102 -15.01 -2.62 1.68
CA MET A 102 -13.72 -2.04 1.33
C MET A 102 -12.63 -3.12 1.24
N ARG A 103 -12.58 -4.02 2.24
CA ARG A 103 -11.64 -5.16 2.27
C ARG A 103 -11.80 -6.06 1.06
N ALA A 104 -13.03 -6.44 0.72
CA ALA A 104 -13.31 -7.30 -0.42
C ALA A 104 -12.87 -6.65 -1.74
N ARG A 105 -13.16 -5.35 -1.89
CA ARG A 105 -12.76 -4.59 -3.07
C ARG A 105 -11.25 -4.52 -3.22
N GLN A 106 -10.53 -4.14 -2.16
CA GLN A 106 -9.08 -4.05 -2.23
C GLN A 106 -8.44 -5.40 -2.58
N VAL A 107 -8.86 -6.50 -1.93
CA VAL A 107 -8.28 -7.83 -2.24
C VAL A 107 -8.44 -8.16 -3.72
N TRP A 108 -9.60 -7.84 -4.31
CA TRP A 108 -9.81 -8.00 -5.74
C TRP A 108 -8.86 -7.13 -6.58
N ASP A 109 -8.70 -5.85 -6.23
CA ASP A 109 -7.83 -4.93 -6.96
C ASP A 109 -6.36 -5.37 -6.88
N GLU A 110 -5.87 -5.79 -5.72
CA GLU A 110 -4.52 -6.32 -5.54
C GLU A 110 -4.27 -7.58 -6.41
N CYS A 111 -5.24 -8.50 -6.46
CA CYS A 111 -5.16 -9.67 -7.35
C CYS A 111 -5.04 -9.27 -8.83
N LYS A 112 -5.77 -8.24 -9.24
CA LYS A 112 -5.72 -7.72 -10.61
C LYS A 112 -4.41 -7.00 -10.90
N HIS A 113 -3.89 -6.18 -9.98
CA HIS A 113 -2.59 -5.49 -10.14
C HIS A 113 -1.46 -6.49 -10.33
N SER A 114 -1.46 -7.54 -9.50
CA SER A 114 -0.58 -8.69 -9.68
C SER A 114 -0.66 -9.25 -11.09
N LYS A 115 -1.88 -9.51 -11.59
CA LYS A 115 -2.04 -10.14 -12.90
C LYS A 115 -1.50 -9.26 -14.02
N LEU A 116 -1.78 -7.96 -13.97
CA LEU A 116 -1.26 -6.98 -14.92
C LEU A 116 0.27 -6.94 -14.91
N HIS A 117 0.89 -7.01 -13.72
CA HIS A 117 2.34 -7.09 -13.62
C HIS A 117 2.90 -8.36 -14.28
N VAL A 118 2.26 -9.52 -14.06
CA VAL A 118 2.67 -10.78 -14.72
C VAL A 118 2.61 -10.65 -16.25
N GLU A 119 1.59 -9.99 -16.78
CA GLU A 119 1.45 -9.75 -18.23
C GLU A 119 2.57 -8.86 -18.76
N VAL A 120 2.97 -7.82 -18.03
CA VAL A 120 4.14 -6.98 -18.35
C VAL A 120 5.42 -7.81 -18.42
N LEU A 121 5.67 -8.68 -17.44
CA LEU A 121 6.85 -9.54 -17.41
C LEU A 121 6.86 -10.56 -18.56
N MET A 122 5.70 -11.13 -18.89
CA MET A 122 5.53 -12.06 -20.01
C MET A 122 5.77 -11.35 -21.35
N ALA A 123 5.22 -10.15 -21.53
CA ALA A 123 5.39 -9.36 -22.76
C ALA A 123 6.86 -8.96 -23.00
N LYS A 124 7.64 -8.75 -21.93
CA LYS A 124 9.09 -8.50 -22.01
C LYS A 124 9.93 -9.78 -22.17
N GLY A 125 9.30 -10.97 -22.14
CA GLY A 125 9.97 -12.27 -22.28
C GLY A 125 10.80 -12.68 -21.06
N TRP A 126 10.62 -12.03 -19.91
CA TRP A 126 11.42 -12.31 -18.71
C TRP A 126 10.94 -13.53 -17.92
N ILE A 127 9.68 -13.90 -18.12
CA ILE A 127 9.07 -15.14 -17.63
C ILE A 127 8.19 -15.74 -18.75
N LYS A 128 7.99 -17.07 -18.71
CA LYS A 128 7.13 -17.78 -19.66
C LYS A 128 5.67 -17.77 -19.26
N ASN A 129 5.42 -17.83 -17.96
CA ASN A 129 4.08 -17.85 -17.38
C ASN A 129 4.13 -17.49 -15.90
N GLU A 130 2.94 -17.24 -15.35
CA GLU A 130 2.70 -16.91 -13.96
C GLU A 130 3.22 -17.95 -12.95
N ARG A 131 3.25 -19.24 -13.30
CA ARG A 131 3.74 -20.30 -12.38
C ARG A 131 5.25 -20.22 -12.15
N GLU A 132 6.00 -19.69 -13.11
CA GLU A 132 7.45 -19.50 -12.98
C GLU A 132 7.79 -18.53 -11.83
N LEU A 133 6.93 -17.54 -11.58
CA LEU A 133 7.09 -16.60 -10.47
C LEU A 133 6.86 -17.27 -9.11
N SER A 134 5.90 -18.20 -9.02
CA SER A 134 5.64 -18.96 -7.80
C SER A 134 6.76 -19.92 -7.39
N GLN A 135 7.75 -20.11 -8.27
CA GLN A 135 8.90 -20.98 -8.08
C GLN A 135 10.22 -20.20 -8.04
N ASN A 136 10.20 -18.88 -8.27
CA ASN A 136 11.39 -18.07 -8.36
C ASN A 136 11.76 -17.50 -6.97
N PRO A 137 12.91 -17.87 -6.38
CA PRO A 137 13.29 -17.38 -5.05
C PRO A 137 13.37 -15.85 -4.96
N LEU A 138 13.75 -15.16 -6.04
CA LEU A 138 13.82 -13.69 -6.10
C LEU A 138 12.44 -13.03 -6.14
N ALA A 139 11.43 -13.74 -6.65
CA ALA A 139 10.03 -13.36 -6.54
C ALA A 139 9.46 -13.60 -5.12
N HIS A 140 10.26 -14.24 -4.25
CA HIS A 140 9.92 -14.53 -2.85
C HIS A 140 10.86 -13.83 -1.86
N THR A 141 11.84 -13.06 -2.34
CA THR A 141 12.72 -12.27 -1.47
C THR A 141 12.01 -10.99 -1.06
N GLN A 142 11.05 -11.07 -0.15
CA GLN A 142 10.75 -9.90 0.67
C GLN A 142 11.77 -9.83 1.82
N PRO A 143 12.56 -8.75 1.93
CA PRO A 143 13.40 -8.50 3.11
C PRO A 143 12.55 -8.13 4.34
N LEU A 144 11.26 -7.84 4.16
CA LEU A 144 10.30 -7.70 5.24
C LEU A 144 9.57 -9.04 5.38
N PRO A 145 9.87 -9.85 6.41
CA PRO A 145 8.84 -10.74 6.88
C PRO A 145 7.62 -9.85 7.18
N ALA A 146 6.53 -10.09 6.46
CA ALA A 146 5.16 -9.79 6.83
C ALA A 146 4.50 -8.45 6.39
N TYR A 147 4.61 -7.87 5.18
CA TYR A 147 3.58 -6.86 4.81
C TYR A 147 2.16 -7.47 4.82
N PHE A 148 2.00 -8.62 4.15
CA PHE A 148 0.73 -9.36 4.14
C PHE A 148 0.51 -10.22 5.38
N GLY A 149 1.57 -10.74 5.99
CA GLY A 149 1.48 -11.40 7.29
C GLY A 149 0.94 -10.44 8.36
N LEU A 150 1.42 -9.18 8.39
CA LEU A 150 0.92 -8.14 9.28
C LEU A 150 -0.50 -7.71 8.90
N SER A 151 -0.80 -7.61 7.61
CA SER A 151 -2.16 -7.33 7.11
C SER A 151 -3.19 -8.35 7.57
N MET A 152 -2.77 -9.62 7.75
CA MET A 152 -3.60 -10.68 8.30
C MET A 152 -3.69 -10.61 9.83
N MET A 153 -2.65 -10.16 10.51
CA MET A 153 -2.62 -10.09 11.98
C MET A 153 -3.45 -8.94 12.55
N PHE A 154 -3.38 -7.74 11.95
CA PHE A 154 -3.99 -6.55 12.55
C PHE A 154 -5.50 -6.66 12.81
N PRO A 155 -6.31 -7.22 11.89
CA PRO A 155 -7.73 -7.39 12.17
C PRO A 155 -8.03 -8.31 13.37
N HIS A 156 -7.13 -9.24 13.71
CA HIS A 156 -7.25 -10.08 14.91
C HIS A 156 -6.88 -9.33 16.21
N ILE A 157 -6.24 -8.16 16.11
CA ILE A 157 -6.02 -7.25 17.25
C ILE A 157 -7.27 -6.40 17.44
N HIS A 158 -7.74 -5.76 16.36
CA HIS A 158 -8.93 -4.92 16.33
C HIS A 158 -9.36 -4.66 14.87
N PRO A 159 -10.67 -4.59 14.54
CA PRO A 159 -11.13 -4.29 13.18
C PRO A 159 -10.52 -3.03 12.56
N LEU A 160 -10.28 -2.00 13.40
CA LEU A 160 -9.66 -0.73 12.97
C LEU A 160 -8.13 -0.75 12.89
N ALA A 161 -7.42 -1.72 13.48
CA ALA A 161 -5.96 -1.70 13.52
C ALA A 161 -5.33 -1.58 12.12
N ARG A 162 -5.93 -2.24 11.13
CA ARG A 162 -5.51 -2.17 9.72
C ARG A 162 -5.68 -0.78 9.08
N ALA A 163 -6.52 0.10 9.62
CA ALA A 163 -6.71 1.44 9.07
C ALA A 163 -5.40 2.24 9.07
N ALA A 164 -4.48 1.99 10.02
CA ALA A 164 -3.14 2.56 10.02
C ALA A 164 -2.32 2.13 8.80
N GLN A 165 -2.34 0.84 8.48
CA GLN A 165 -1.66 0.32 7.29
C GLN A 165 -2.24 0.93 6.01
N HIS A 166 -3.56 1.01 5.92
CA HIS A 166 -4.25 1.63 4.78
C HIS A 166 -3.87 3.08 4.58
N TYR A 167 -3.89 3.83 5.67
CA TYR A 167 -3.59 5.24 5.58
C TYR A 167 -2.11 5.49 5.31
N PHE A 168 -1.21 4.77 5.98
CA PHE A 168 0.22 5.04 5.90
C PHE A 168 0.90 4.36 4.71
N VAL A 169 0.65 3.06 4.48
CA VAL A 169 1.37 2.30 3.45
C VAL A 169 0.79 2.55 2.05
N GLU A 170 -0.52 2.68 1.90
CA GLU A 170 -1.10 2.98 0.57
C GLU A 170 -0.75 4.40 0.12
N ALA A 171 -0.51 5.33 1.05
CA ALA A 171 0.10 6.62 0.72
C ALA A 171 1.51 6.45 0.14
N ILE A 172 2.33 5.53 0.67
CA ILE A 172 3.64 5.22 0.08
C ILE A 172 3.48 4.64 -1.34
N ALA A 173 2.50 3.77 -1.57
CA ALA A 173 2.18 3.25 -2.91
C ALA A 173 1.79 4.39 -3.87
N CYS A 174 0.88 5.29 -3.45
CA CYS A 174 0.46 6.45 -4.23
C CYS A 174 1.64 7.38 -4.59
N LEU A 175 2.52 7.65 -3.62
CA LEU A 175 3.72 8.47 -3.81
C LEU A 175 4.73 7.78 -4.73
N GLY A 176 4.91 6.47 -4.60
CA GLY A 176 5.74 5.65 -5.48
C GLY A 176 5.24 5.67 -6.93
N ILE A 177 3.94 5.47 -7.15
CA ILE A 177 3.29 5.58 -8.45
C ILE A 177 3.52 6.97 -9.06
N SER A 178 3.30 8.02 -8.27
CA SER A 178 3.53 9.40 -8.72
C SER A 178 5.00 9.64 -9.10
N ALA A 179 5.95 9.09 -8.34
CA ALA A 179 7.37 9.16 -8.65
C ALA A 179 7.71 8.46 -9.98
N TYR A 180 7.23 7.24 -10.20
CA TYR A 180 7.41 6.51 -11.47
C TYR A 180 6.82 7.29 -12.65
N LEU A 181 5.59 7.76 -12.54
CA LEU A 181 4.92 8.51 -13.60
C LEU A 181 5.60 9.84 -13.92
N SER A 182 6.34 10.42 -12.97
CA SER A 182 7.08 11.68 -13.16
C SER A 182 8.47 11.51 -13.76
N LEU A 183 9.09 10.32 -13.64
CA LEU A 183 10.49 10.09 -14.02
C LEU A 183 10.69 9.06 -15.14
N VAL A 184 9.74 8.13 -15.32
CA VAL A 184 9.88 7.01 -16.26
C VAL A 184 9.00 7.21 -17.49
N ASP A 185 9.63 7.10 -18.66
CA ASP A 185 8.98 7.28 -19.96
C ASP A 185 8.72 5.95 -20.72
N ASP A 186 9.08 4.78 -20.14
CA ASP A 186 8.76 3.49 -20.74
C ASP A 186 7.23 3.30 -20.79
N PRO A 187 6.62 3.12 -21.99
CA PRO A 187 5.16 3.07 -22.11
C PRO A 187 4.49 1.94 -21.33
N LEU A 188 5.17 0.80 -21.18
CA LEU A 188 4.63 -0.36 -20.48
C LEU A 188 4.65 -0.15 -18.97
N VAL A 189 5.75 0.42 -18.44
CA VAL A 189 5.84 0.79 -17.03
C VAL A 189 4.80 1.87 -16.69
N ARG A 190 4.62 2.85 -17.57
CA ARG A 190 3.58 3.88 -17.38
C ARG A 190 2.17 3.30 -17.44
N HIS A 191 1.90 2.39 -18.38
CA HIS A 191 0.60 1.72 -18.49
C HIS A 191 0.28 0.96 -17.21
N GLU A 192 1.25 0.19 -16.70
CA GLU A 192 1.12 -0.53 -15.44
C GLU A 192 0.75 0.43 -14.30
N HIS A 193 1.52 1.49 -14.07
CA HIS A 193 1.29 2.43 -12.97
C HIS A 193 -0.01 3.23 -13.13
N LEU A 194 -0.39 3.61 -14.36
CA LEU A 194 -1.66 4.28 -14.64
C LEU A 194 -2.87 3.38 -14.36
N SER A 195 -2.75 2.07 -14.60
CA SER A 195 -3.85 1.12 -14.41
C SER A 195 -4.25 0.88 -12.95
N GLN A 196 -3.34 1.15 -12.01
CA GLN A 196 -3.54 0.96 -10.56
C GLN A 196 -3.67 2.29 -9.80
N ARG A 197 -3.21 3.43 -10.36
CA ARG A 197 -3.14 4.72 -9.67
C ARG A 197 -4.41 5.10 -8.93
N ASP A 198 -5.56 5.04 -9.60
CA ASP A 198 -6.83 5.50 -9.03
C ASP A 198 -7.38 4.51 -8.00
N GLU A 199 -7.00 3.23 -8.10
CA GLU A 199 -7.40 2.16 -7.20
C GLU A 199 -6.58 2.20 -5.91
N GLU A 200 -5.27 2.43 -6.02
CA GLU A 200 -4.40 2.63 -4.87
C GLU A 200 -4.71 3.93 -4.11
N LEU A 201 -5.10 4.99 -4.85
CA LEU A 201 -5.63 6.19 -4.22
C LEU A 201 -6.92 5.88 -3.46
N MET A 202 -7.80 5.04 -4.01
CA MET A 202 -9.00 4.61 -3.32
C MET A 202 -8.65 3.83 -2.04
N HIS A 203 -7.68 2.91 -2.06
CA HIS A 203 -7.22 2.20 -0.85
C HIS A 203 -6.71 3.15 0.25
N PHE A 204 -5.93 4.18 -0.13
CA PHE A 204 -5.52 5.24 0.79
C PHE A 204 -6.74 5.98 1.37
N MET A 205 -7.69 6.36 0.51
CA MET A 205 -8.91 7.07 0.93
C MET A 205 -9.82 6.21 1.82
N GLU A 206 -9.82 4.90 1.67
CA GLU A 206 -10.51 3.99 2.60
C GLU A 206 -9.87 4.02 3.98
N GLY A 207 -8.53 4.00 4.07
CA GLY A 207 -7.80 4.14 5.34
C GLY A 207 -8.15 5.44 6.03
N LYS A 208 -8.14 6.53 5.26
CA LYS A 208 -8.58 7.84 5.73
C LYS A 208 -10.02 7.83 6.23
N TYR A 209 -10.96 7.29 5.45
CA TYR A 209 -12.37 7.20 5.83
C TYR A 209 -12.57 6.40 7.12
N LYS A 210 -11.88 5.26 7.26
CA LYS A 210 -11.98 4.40 8.45
C LYS A 210 -11.57 5.16 9.71
N ILE A 211 -10.45 5.90 9.65
CA ILE A 211 -9.99 6.71 10.79
C ILE A 211 -10.97 7.86 11.05
N ASP A 212 -11.33 8.61 10.01
CA ASP A 212 -12.20 9.79 10.10
C ASP A 212 -13.61 9.45 10.64
N THR A 213 -14.11 8.24 10.37
CA THR A 213 -15.47 7.81 10.74
C THR A 213 -15.51 7.08 12.08
N TYR A 214 -14.58 6.15 12.31
CA TYR A 214 -14.67 5.22 13.45
C TYR A 214 -13.75 5.56 14.62
N CYS A 215 -12.65 6.29 14.42
CA CYS A 215 -11.69 6.64 15.49
C CYS A 215 -12.14 7.87 16.30
N THR A 216 -13.37 7.82 16.82
CA THR A 216 -14.02 8.91 17.56
C THR A 216 -13.84 8.81 19.07
N THR A 217 -13.31 7.69 19.56
CA THR A 217 -13.05 7.43 20.98
C THR A 217 -11.60 6.93 21.16
N PRO A 218 -11.00 7.10 22.34
CA PRO A 218 -9.66 6.57 22.63
C PRO A 218 -9.55 5.05 22.39
N GLN A 219 -10.62 4.31 22.66
CA GLN A 219 -10.68 2.85 22.46
C GLN A 219 -10.51 2.48 20.97
N ASN A 220 -11.11 3.26 20.07
CA ASN A 220 -11.00 3.03 18.62
C ASN A 220 -9.73 3.64 18.02
N GLN A 221 -9.14 4.64 18.67
CA GLN A 221 -7.90 5.31 18.24
C GLN A 221 -6.67 4.46 18.56
N LYS A 222 -6.61 3.89 19.77
CA LYS A 222 -5.43 3.17 20.27
C LYS A 222 -4.94 2.05 19.34
N PRO A 223 -5.80 1.16 18.80
CA PRO A 223 -5.34 0.10 17.91
C PRO A 223 -4.71 0.61 16.60
N VAL A 224 -5.20 1.74 16.08
CA VAL A 224 -4.63 2.40 14.90
C VAL A 224 -3.26 2.97 15.23
N GLU A 225 -3.15 3.68 16.35
CA GLU A 225 -1.91 4.31 16.78
C GLU A 225 -0.81 3.29 17.08
N ASP A 226 -1.13 2.24 17.87
CA ASP A 226 -0.21 1.15 18.20
C ASP A 226 0.28 0.42 16.93
N THR A 227 -0.61 0.23 15.95
CA THR A 227 -0.25 -0.38 14.67
C THR A 227 0.66 0.51 13.83
N LEU A 228 0.40 1.82 13.80
CA LEU A 228 1.25 2.76 13.09
C LEU A 228 2.65 2.81 13.70
N ASP A 229 2.76 2.83 15.03
CA ASP A 229 4.05 2.82 15.73
C ASP A 229 4.85 1.56 15.41
N PHE A 230 4.17 0.41 15.37
CA PHE A 230 4.78 -0.85 14.94
C PHE A 230 5.30 -0.77 13.49
N LEU A 231 4.49 -0.23 12.56
CA LEU A 231 4.89 -0.08 11.15
C LEU A 231 6.10 0.84 10.99
N LEU A 232 6.13 1.97 11.70
CA LEU A 232 7.23 2.93 11.66
C LEU A 232 8.52 2.34 12.22
N HIS A 233 8.43 1.60 13.33
CA HIS A 233 9.56 0.86 13.89
C HIS A 233 10.13 -0.14 12.88
N ARG A 234 9.26 -0.90 12.20
CA ARG A 234 9.68 -1.88 11.16
C ARG A 234 10.36 -1.22 9.97
N LEU A 235 9.93 -0.03 9.58
CA LEU A 235 10.51 0.74 8.48
C LEU A 235 11.79 1.50 8.87
N ARG A 236 12.23 1.39 10.14
CA ARG A 236 13.40 2.10 10.69
C ARG A 236 13.32 3.62 10.47
N VAL A 237 12.10 4.16 10.43
CA VAL A 237 11.91 5.60 10.48
C VAL A 237 12.10 6.01 11.93
N SER A 238 13.31 6.43 12.31
CA SER A 238 13.51 7.08 13.60
C SER A 238 12.76 8.42 13.56
N LEU A 239 11.76 8.59 14.44
CA LEU A 239 11.11 9.88 14.67
C LEU A 239 12.09 10.85 15.34
#